data_AF-A0A6C0CSJ7-F1
#
_entry.id   AF-A0A6C0CSJ7-F1
#
_cell.length_a   1.000
_cell.length_b   1.000
_cell.length_c   1.000
_cell.angle_alpha   90.00
_cell.angle_beta   90.00
_cell.angle_gamma   90.00
#
_symmetry.space_group_name_H-M   'P 1'
#
loop_
_entity.id
_entity.type
_entity.pdbx_description
1 polymer ?
#
loop_
_entity_poly.entity_id
_entity_poly.type
_entity_poly.pdbx_seq_one_letter_code
_entity_poly.pdbx_strand_id
1 'polypeptide(L)' 'MDIASLKDFINQANYICMNDNGIISAHKNLRDIAKHYEVNHSTISKALKGETIASCKSKTQGNIIIRKLSNSYTSD' A
#
# COMPACT_ATOMS: atom_id res chain seq x y z
N MET A 1 -1.13 -1.00 -20.30
CA MET A 1 -2.28 -1.45 -19.49
C MET A 1 -3.47 -0.64 -19.95
N ASP A 2 -4.55 -1.28 -20.37
CA ASP A 2 -5.80 -0.57 -20.67
C ASP A 2 -6.54 -0.17 -19.38
N ILE A 3 -7.57 0.66 -19.53
CA ILE A 3 -8.33 1.21 -18.38
C ILE A 3 -9.04 0.09 -17.60
N ALA A 4 -9.52 -0.95 -18.28
CA ALA A 4 -10.21 -2.07 -17.65
C ALA A 4 -9.25 -2.85 -16.73
N SER A 5 -8.08 -3.20 -17.25
CA SER A 5 -7.01 -3.87 -16.52
C SER A 5 -6.52 -3.04 -15.34
N LEU A 6 -6.46 -1.71 -15.47
CA LEU A 6 -6.10 -0.81 -14.38
C LEU A 6 -7.17 -0.79 -13.27
N LYS A 7 -8.45 -0.72 -13.64
CA LYS A 7 -9.56 -0.80 -12.69
C LYS A 7 -9.55 -2.11 -11.93
N ASP A 8 -9.38 -3.23 -12.62
CA ASP A 8 -9.31 -4.56 -12.00
C ASP A 8 -8.13 -4.67 -11.03
N PHE A 9 -6.97 -4.13 -11.40
CA PHE A 9 -5.81 -4.08 -10.52
C PHE A 9 -6.07 -3.26 -9.25
N ILE A 10 -6.66 -2.06 -9.39
CA ILE A 10 -6.99 -1.19 -8.25
C ILE A 10 -8.04 -1.84 -7.35
N ASN A 11 -9.06 -2.49 -7.91
CA ASN A 11 -10.11 -3.17 -7.14
C ASN A 11 -9.57 -4.35 -6.31
N GLN A 12 -8.46 -4.95 -6.73
CA GLN A 12 -7.80 -6.04 -5.99
C GLN A 12 -6.76 -5.54 -4.97
N ALA A 13 -6.48 -4.25 -4.93
CA ALA A 13 -5.54 -3.69 -3.98
C ALA A 13 -6.18 -3.58 -2.59
N ASN A 14 -5.41 -3.94 -1.57
CA ASN A 14 -5.80 -3.75 -0.17
C ASN A 14 -5.10 -2.54 0.46
N TYR A 15 -4.14 -1.94 -0.26
CA TYR A 15 -3.31 -0.87 0.25
C TYR A 15 -2.98 0.13 -0.86
N ILE A 16 -2.92 1.41 -0.51
CA ILE A 16 -2.30 2.46 -1.32
C ILE A 16 -1.12 3.01 -0.55
N CYS A 17 -0.01 3.25 -1.24
CA CYS A 17 1.18 3.86 -0.68
C CYS A 17 1.55 5.11 -1.47
N MET A 18 2.10 6.11 -0.78
CA MET A 18 2.70 7.31 -1.38
C MET A 18 4.09 7.51 -0.78
N ASN A 19 5.10 7.79 -1.62
CA ASN A 19 6.45 8.13 -1.17
C ASN A 19 6.70 9.65 -1.22
N ASP A 20 7.87 10.08 -0.74
CA ASP A 20 8.28 11.50 -0.72
C ASP A 20 8.33 12.15 -2.12
N ASN A 21 8.45 11.35 -3.19
CA ASN A 21 8.40 11.83 -4.57
C ASN A 21 6.97 12.03 -5.09
N GLY A 22 5.95 11.80 -4.27
CA GLY A 22 4.54 11.87 -4.66
C GLY A 22 4.08 10.71 -5.55
N ILE A 23 4.88 9.64 -5.67
CA ILE A 23 4.49 8.47 -6.47
C ILE A 23 3.47 7.65 -5.68
N ILE A 24 2.31 7.43 -6.29
CA ILE A 24 1.24 6.60 -5.73
C ILE A 24 1.33 5.20 -6.31
N SER A 25 1.21 4.19 -5.44
CA SER A 25 1.23 2.78 -5.83
C SER A 25 0.17 2.01 -5.06
N ALA A 26 -0.44 1.03 -5.72
CA ALA A 26 -1.43 0.15 -5.10
C ALA A 26 -0.83 -1.25 -4.92
N HIS A 27 -1.10 -1.88 -3.77
CA HIS A 27 -0.52 -3.16 -3.39
C HIS A 27 -1.60 -4.10 -2.83
N LYS A 28 -1.49 -5.39 -3.16
CA LYS A 28 -2.44 -6.41 -2.67
C LYS A 28 -2.16 -6.82 -1.23
N ASN A 29 -0.89 -6.84 -0.82
CA ASN A 29 -0.50 -7.29 0.52
C ASN A 29 0.74 -6.53 1.04
N LEU A 30 1.00 -6.65 2.35
CA LEU A 30 2.13 -5.98 3.00
C LEU A 30 3.50 -6.48 2.53
N ARG A 31 3.59 -7.72 2.00
CA ARG A 31 4.83 -8.29 1.50
C ARG A 31 5.27 -7.61 0.20
N ASP A 32 4.31 -7.26 -0.66
CA ASP A 32 4.57 -6.50 -1.88
C ASP A 32 5.10 -5.11 -1.55
N ILE A 33 4.48 -4.43 -0.56
CA ILE A 33 4.94 -3.12 -0.07
C ILE A 33 6.36 -3.23 0.49
N ALA A 34 6.61 -4.23 1.34
CA ALA A 34 7.93 -4.47 1.94
C ALA A 34 9.03 -4.64 0.89
N LYS A 35 8.74 -5.40 -0.17
CA LYS A 35 9.67 -5.61 -1.29
C LYS A 35 9.86 -4.34 -2.11
N HIS A 36 8.77 -3.66 -2.47
CA HIS A 36 8.81 -2.48 -3.35
C HIS A 36 9.56 -1.30 -2.72
N TYR A 37 9.34 -1.06 -1.43
CA TYR A 37 9.95 0.07 -0.70
C TYR A 37 11.15 -0.32 0.15
N GLU A 38 11.62 -1.57 0.06
CA GLU A 38 12.75 -2.10 0.84
C GLU A 38 12.61 -1.84 2.36
N VAL A 39 11.39 -2.05 2.87
CA VAL A 39 11.05 -1.91 4.29
C VAL A 39 10.78 -3.28 4.87
N ASN A 40 11.23 -3.54 6.10
CA ASN A 40 10.94 -4.80 6.77
C ASN A 40 9.41 -4.98 6.93
N HIS A 41 8.90 -6.14 6.51
CA HIS A 41 7.48 -6.49 6.65
C HIS A 41 6.96 -6.33 8.09
N SER A 42 7.76 -6.71 9.09
CA SER A 42 7.41 -6.59 10.51
C SER A 42 7.30 -5.13 10.96
N THR A 43 8.08 -4.21 10.38
CA THR A 43 7.97 -2.77 10.65
C THR A 43 6.62 -2.25 10.16
N ILE A 44 6.27 -2.57 8.91
CA ILE A 44 4.98 -2.15 8.33
C ILE A 44 3.82 -2.75 9.13
N SER A 45 3.88 -4.05 9.44
CA SER A 45 2.83 -4.75 10.18
C SER A 45 2.58 -4.16 11.57
N LYS A 46 3.65 -3.80 12.28
CA LYS A 46 3.55 -3.14 13.59
C LYS A 46 2.96 -1.73 13.46
N ALA A 47 3.44 -0.95 12.50
CA ALA A 47 2.97 0.42 12.29
C ALA A 47 1.48 0.47 11.91
N LEU A 48 0.99 -0.53 11.17
CA LEU A 48 -0.42 -0.66 10.79
C LEU A 48 -1.27 -1.44 11.81
N LYS A 49 -0.74 -1.85 12.96
CA LYS A 49 -1.50 -2.64 13.93
C LYS A 49 -2.54 -1.76 14.62
N GLY A 50 -3.83 -2.02 14.36
CA GLY A 50 -4.94 -1.21 14.87
C GLY A 50 -5.21 0.07 14.07
N GLU A 51 -4.31 0.44 13.17
CA GLU A 51 -4.41 1.68 12.39
C GLU A 51 -4.87 1.44 10.95
N THR A 52 -5.47 2.48 10.35
CA THR A 52 -5.84 2.51 8.93
C THR A 52 -4.80 3.17 8.04
N ILE A 53 -3.96 4.05 8.62
CA ILE A 53 -2.86 4.75 7.96
C ILE A 53 -1.62 4.60 8.83
N ALA A 54 -0.46 4.39 8.22
CA ALA A 54 0.82 4.39 8.90
C ALA A 54 1.90 5.06 8.03
N SER A 55 2.93 5.59 8.67
CA SER A 55 4.15 6.03 8.00
C SER A 55 5.30 5.09 8.31
N CYS A 56 6.15 4.79 7.32
CA CYS A 56 7.39 4.05 7.50
C CYS A 56 8.53 4.76 6.77
N LYS A 57 9.77 4.52 7.18
CA LYS A 57 10.95 5.00 6.46
C LYS A 57 11.51 3.89 5.56
N SER A 58 11.51 4.14 4.26
CA SER A 58 12.24 3.35 3.28
C SER A 58 13.72 3.65 3.34
N LYS A 59 14.55 2.65 3.03
CA LYS A 59 16.00 2.83 2.90
C LYS A 59 16.38 3.62 1.66
N THR A 60 15.58 3.55 0.60
CA THR A 60 15.91 4.07 -0.73
C THR A 60 14.93 5.12 -1.25
N GLN A 61 13.72 5.19 -0.69
CA GLN A 61 12.64 6.03 -1.23
C GLN A 61 12.07 7.05 -0.23
N GLY A 62 12.79 7.32 0.86
CA GLY A 62 12.37 8.31 1.87
C GLY A 62 11.22 7.79 2.76
N ASN A 63 10.36 8.69 3.22
CA ASN A 63 9.17 8.31 3.96
C ASN A 63 8.11 7.75 3.01
N ILE A 64 7.38 6.76 3.51
CA ILE A 64 6.25 6.16 2.83
C ILE A 64 5.03 6.28 3.73
N ILE A 65 3.93 6.76 3.17
CA ILE A 65 2.61 6.72 3.79
C ILE A 65 1.89 5.51 3.22
N ILE A 66 1.34 4.66 4.09
CA ILE A 66 0.63 3.44 3.74
C ILE A 66 -0.79 3.55 4.28
N ARG A 67 -1.79 3.43 3.42
CA ARG A 67 -3.21 3.41 3.79
C ARG A 67 -3.83 2.07 3.43
N LYS A 68 -4.51 1.44 4.39
CA LYS A 68 -5.40 0.31 4.14
C LYS A 68 -6.62 0.77 3.37
N LEU A 69 -6.97 0.04 2.32
CA LEU A 69 -8.23 0.18 1.63
C LEU A 69 -9.24 -0.73 2.32
N SER A 70 -10.27 -0.12 2.90
CA SER A 70 -11.43 -0.83 3.45
C SER A 70 -12.28 -1.34 2.29
N ASN A 71 -11.84 -2.37 1.56
CA ASN A 71 -12.66 -2.98 0.53
C ASN A 71 -13.72 -3.87 1.17
N SER A 72 -14.67 -3.26 1.87
CA SER A 72 -16.01 -3.81 2.04
C SER A 72 -16.79 -3.48 0.77
N TYR A 73 -16.46 -4.15 -0.34
CA TYR A 73 -17.43 -4.29 -1.42
C TYR A 73 -18.49 -5.26 -0.91
N THR A 74 -19.49 -4.73 -0.19
CA THR A 74 -20.80 -5.36 -0.13
C THR A 74 -21.42 -5.11 -1.50
N SER A 75 -21.35 -6.13 -2.37
CA SER A 75 -22.23 -6.17 -3.53
C SER A 75 -23.66 -6.27 -2.99
N ASP A 76 -24.43 -5.19 -3.10
CA ASP A 76 -25.90 -5.25 -3.08
C ASP A 76 -26.41 -5.91 -4.37
#